data_AF-A0A075WJ72-F1
#
_entry.id   AF-A0A075WJ72-F1
#
_cell.length_a   1.000
_cell.length_b   1.000
_cell.length_c   1.000
_cell.angle_alpha   90.00
_cell.angle_beta   90.00
_cell.angle_gamma   90.00
#
_symmetry.space_group_name_H-M   'P 1'
#
loop_
_entity.id
_entity.type
_entity.pdbx_description
1 polymer ?
#
loop_
_entity_poly.entity_id
_entity_poly.type
_entity_poly.pdbx_seq_one_letter_code
_entity_poly.pdbx_strand_id
1 'polypeptide(L)' 'MNPFKVMIGFAVVMLGLTLLALSSAENVEYGGVVIIGPFPIVFGSSPDIAVLMVFVALILILLPLLMRW' A
#
# COMPACT_ATOMS: atom_id res chain seq x y z
N MET A 1 14.63 -15.82 19.83
CA MET A 1 14.37 -14.51 19.20
C MET A 1 12.89 -14.44 18.85
N ASN A 2 12.15 -13.41 19.27
CA ASN A 2 10.71 -13.33 18.96
C ASN A 2 10.53 -12.69 17.56
N PRO A 3 10.04 -13.44 16.55
CA PRO A 3 9.92 -12.95 15.18
C PRO A 3 9.01 -11.72 15.07
N PHE A 4 8.02 -11.60 15.95
CA PHE A 4 7.10 -10.46 15.97
C PHE A 4 7.82 -9.14 16.26
N LYS A 5 8.79 -9.15 17.18
CA LYS A 5 9.59 -7.97 17.53
C LYS A 5 10.48 -7.52 16.36
N VAL A 6 11.03 -8.49 15.62
CA VAL A 6 11.86 -8.22 14.43
C VAL A 6 11.01 -7.59 13.32
N MET A 7 9.81 -8.13 13.08
CA MET A 7 8.91 -7.63 12.03
C MET A 7 8.41 -6.21 12.33
N ILE A 8 8.09 -5.89 13.59
CA ILE A 8 7.74 -4.53 13.99
C ILE A 8 8.91 -3.57 13.78
N GLY A 9 10.12 -3.94 14.22
CA GLY A 9 11.30 -3.10 14.02
C GLY A 9 11.56 -2.82 12.54
N PHE A 10 11.44 -3.85 11.69
CA PHE A 10 11.56 -3.70 10.24
C PHE A 10 10.48 -2.77 9.65
N ALA A 11 9.22 -2.92 10.05
CA ALA A 11 8.13 -2.06 9.61
C ALA A 11 8.37 -0.58 9.97
N VAL A 12 8.82 -0.30 11.19
CA VAL A 12 9.14 1.06 11.64
C VAL A 12 10.29 1.67 10.83
N VAL A 13 11.34 0.90 10.55
CA VAL A 13 12.46 1.37 9.70
C VAL A 13 11.97 1.70 8.29
N MET A 14 11.15 0.84 7.68
CA MET A 14 10.60 1.07 6.34
C MET A 14 9.66 2.29 6.31
N LEU A 15 8.83 2.47 7.34
CA LEU A 15 8.00 3.67 7.47
C LEU A 15 8.85 4.94 7.61
N GLY A 16 9.93 4.91 8.39
CA GLY A 16 10.84 6.05 8.52
C GLY A 16 11.52 6.42 7.21
N LEU A 17 12.00 5.44 6.45
CA LEU A 17 12.65 5.66 5.15
C LEU A 17 11.68 6.20 4.10
N THR A 18 10.45 5.68 4.06
CA THR A 18 9.42 6.16 3.13
C THR A 18 9.01 7.60 3.43
N LEU A 19 8.84 7.95 4.71
CA LEU A 19 8.56 9.33 5.14
C LEU A 19 9.71 10.28 4.76
N LEU A 20 10.96 9.86 4.96
CA LEU A 20 12.13 10.65 4.58
C LEU A 20 12.17 10.88 3.06
N ALA A 21 11.93 9.84 2.26
CA ALA A 21 11.87 9.95 0.81
C ALA A 21 10.75 10.91 0.34
N LEU A 22 9.57 10.82 0.96
CA LEU A 22 8.46 11.75 0.68
C LEU A 22 8.80 13.19 1.04
N SER A 23 9.51 13.41 2.15
CA SER A 23 9.86 14.77 2.61
C SER A 23 10.83 15.50 1.68
N SER A 24 11.62 14.77 0.89
CA SER A 24 12.68 15.34 0.04
C SER A 24 12.25 15.60 -1.39
N ALA A 25 11.02 15.21 -1.77
CA ALA A 25 10.57 15.25 -3.14
C ALA A 25 9.36 16.19 -3.27
N GLU A 26 9.54 17.31 -3.97
CA GLU A 26 8.46 18.25 -4.26
C GLU A 26 7.49 17.65 -5.29
N ASN A 27 6.18 17.85 -5.07
CA ASN A 27 5.10 17.36 -5.94
C ASN A 27 5.01 15.83 -6.09
N VAL A 28 5.37 15.07 -5.06
CA VAL A 28 5.14 13.62 -5.07
C VAL A 28 3.68 13.30 -4.81
N GLU A 29 3.09 12.58 -5.76
CA GLU A 29 1.80 11.94 -5.56
C GLU A 29 2.00 10.53 -4.99
N TYR A 30 1.21 10.18 -3.98
CA TYR A 30 1.28 8.91 -3.28
C TYR A 30 -0.11 8.34 -3.07
N GLY A 31 -0.20 7.02 -2.95
CA GLY A 31 -1.46 6.34 -2.72
C GLY A 31 -1.23 4.90 -2.34
N GLY A 32 -2.31 4.22 -1.96
CA GLY A 32 -2.25 2.82 -1.61
C GLY A 32 -3.63 2.21 -1.48
N VAL A 33 -3.62 0.90 -1.23
CA VAL A 33 -4.81 0.09 -1.04
C VAL A 33 -4.62 -0.72 0.23
N VAL A 34 -5.53 -0.59 1.19
CA VAL A 34 -5.63 -1.50 2.33
C VAL A 34 -6.76 -2.49 2.06
N ILE A 35 -6.44 -3.78 2.04
CA ILE A 35 -7.43 -4.84 1.86
C ILE A 35 -7.84 -5.37 3.23
N ILE A 36 -9.10 -5.16 3.62
CA ILE A 36 -9.68 -5.72 4.84
C ILE A 36 -10.72 -6.77 4.42
N GLY A 37 -10.30 -8.03 4.36
CA GLY A 37 -11.11 -9.09 3.78
C GLY A 37 -11.37 -8.82 2.27
N PRO A 38 -12.59 -9.00 1.74
CA PRO A 38 -12.89 -8.72 0.33
C PRO A 38 -13.11 -7.22 0.04
N PHE A 39 -13.03 -6.34 1.06
CA PHE A 39 -13.32 -4.93 0.93
C PHE A 39 -12.01 -4.12 0.81
N PRO A 40 -11.71 -3.54 -0.37
CA PRO A 40 -10.55 -2.67 -0.54
C PRO A 40 -10.87 -1.25 -0.06
N ILE A 41 -9.91 -0.64 0.65
CA ILE A 41 -9.92 0.77 1.01
C ILE A 41 -8.82 1.45 0.20
N VAL A 42 -9.22 2.29 -0.74
CA VAL A 42 -8.32 3.02 -1.64
C VAL A 42 -8.08 4.43 -1.10
N PHE A 43 -6.82 4.85 -1.08
CA PHE A 43 -6.44 6.21 -0.72
C PHE A 43 -5.38 6.74 -1.70
N GLY A 44 -5.41 8.03 -1.96
CA GLY A 44 -4.48 8.72 -2.86
C GLY A 44 -4.41 10.20 -2.51
N SER A 45 -3.25 10.81 -2.76
CA SER A 45 -3.00 12.24 -2.55
C SER A 45 -3.64 13.12 -3.63
N SER A 46 -3.99 12.55 -4.78
CA SER A 46 -4.67 13.21 -5.89
C SER A 46 -5.74 12.30 -6.51
N PRO A 47 -6.72 12.86 -7.22
CA PRO A 47 -7.75 12.06 -7.92
C PRO A 47 -7.16 11.08 -8.93
N ASP A 48 -6.11 11.48 -9.65
CA ASP A 48 -5.46 10.65 -10.66
C ASP A 48 -4.80 9.42 -10.04
N ILE A 49 -4.07 9.58 -8.94
CA ILE A 49 -3.52 8.45 -8.18
C ILE A 49 -4.62 7.61 -7.54
N ALA A 50 -5.68 8.22 -7.03
CA ALA A 50 -6.80 7.46 -6.45
C ALA A 50 -7.43 6.52 -7.49
N VAL A 51 -7.65 7.01 -8.73
CA VAL A 51 -8.15 6.18 -9.84
C VAL A 51 -7.17 5.06 -10.18
N LEU A 52 -5.86 5.34 -10.24
CA LEU A 52 -4.84 4.31 -10.45
C LEU A 52 -4.91 3.24 -9.36
N MET A 53 -5.05 3.63 -8.10
CA MET A 53 -5.13 2.72 -6.96
C MET A 53 -6.41 1.88 -6.96
N VAL A 54 -7.52 2.37 -7.55
CA VAL A 54 -8.71 1.54 -7.78
C VAL A 54 -8.41 0.38 -8.74
N PHE A 55 -7.65 0.63 -9.83
CA PHE A 55 -7.23 -0.45 -10.72
C PHE A 55 -6.33 -1.47 -10.01
N VAL A 56 -5.40 -0.99 -9.18
CA VAL A 56 -4.54 -1.86 -8.34
C VAL A 56 -5.39 -2.70 -7.40
N ALA A 57 -6.36 -2.11 -6.71
CA ALA A 57 -7.28 -2.82 -5.83
C ALA A 57 -8.06 -3.91 -6.57
N LEU A 58 -8.54 -3.60 -7.78
CA LEU A 58 -9.26 -4.56 -8.62
C LEU A 58 -8.36 -5.73 -9.00
N ILE A 59 -7.12 -5.48 -9.43
CA ILE A 59 -6.14 -6.53 -9.76
C ILE A 59 -5.88 -7.42 -8.55
N LEU A 60 -5.68 -6.83 -7.36
CA LEU A 60 -5.40 -7.58 -6.13
C LEU A 60 -6.57 -8.48 -5.71
N ILE A 61 -7.82 -8.11 -6.02
CA ILE A 61 -9.01 -8.92 -5.73
C ILE A 61 -9.23 -9.99 -6.82
N LEU A 62 -9.03 -9.63 -8.09
CA LEU A 62 -9.29 -10.50 -9.22
C LEU A 62 -8.23 -11.60 -9.38
N LEU A 63 -6.96 -11.30 -9.13
CA LEU A 63 -5.86 -12.29 -9.22
C LEU A 63 -6.15 -13.56 -8.42
N PRO A 64 -6.39 -13.52 -7.10
CA PRO A 64 -6.65 -14.71 -6.32
C PRO A 64 -7.96 -15.40 -6.70
N LEU A 65 -8.95 -14.66 -7.23
CA LEU A 65 -10.19 -15.24 -7.72
C LEU A 65 -9.98 -16.02 -9.03
N LEU A 66 -9.14 -15.50 -9.92
CA LEU A 66 -8.80 -16.11 -11.20
C LEU A 66 -7.85 -17.30 -11.04
N MET A 67 -6.99 -17.27 -10.02
CA MET A 67 -6.13 -18.40 -9.65
C MET A 67 -6.87 -19.48 -8.85
N ARG A 68 -8.16 -19.29 -8.56
CA ARG A 68 -9.00 -20.25 -7.83
C ARG A 68 -9.55 -21.38 -8.71
N TRP A 69 -8.83 -21.75 -9.76
CA TRP A 69 -9.10 -22.83 -10.70
C TRP A 69 -8.00 -23.88 -10.63
#